data_AF-A0A523SP71-F1
#
_entry.id   AF-A0A523SP71-F1
#
_cell.length_a   1.000
_cell.length_b   1.000
_cell.length_c   1.000
_cell.angle_alpha   90.00
_cell.angle_beta   90.00
_cell.angle_gamma   90.00
#
_symmetry.space_group_name_H-M   'P 1'
#
loop_
_entity.id
_entity.type
_entity.pdbx_description
1 polymer ?
#
loop_
_entity_poly.entity_id
_entity_poly.type
_entity_poly.pdbx_seq_one_letter_code
_entity_poly.pdbx_strand_id
1 'polypeptide(L)'
;MEFDPSNLASGFKQLINKIEYKRQVEKDVIAFLGNKRGLDKAPDSMVALEKLGELIASNNYYRSKYAKFFRDEFEKIELLMPGFFRKEKGKETLINIIRNVAFRPDMAEKKMHSLLKELSRKSIQEWTSHLHDLSQNGKGSKILGPKGRDIYLRDMGYLDRVPIDIHEMRFIIRTGIYHLSSRSLFDPLKKDDLQDAMVCFCREHLVGMRVYDIDLSKSPGVVDLIIWYHCADAPDGFSVCAAKPKCLEKKGVCPLSEACLFSIIQNTSNR
;
A
#
# COMPACT_ATOMS: atom_id res chain seq x y z
N MET A 1 2.66 -20.24 -27.44
CA MET A 1 2.97 -20.47 -26.00
C MET A 1 1.68 -20.15 -25.26
N GLU A 2 1.13 -21.11 -24.53
CA GLU A 2 -0.13 -20.94 -23.81
C GLU A 2 0.12 -20.28 -22.44
N PHE A 3 -0.83 -19.48 -21.96
CA PHE A 3 -0.73 -18.84 -20.64
C PHE A 3 -0.97 -19.89 -19.56
N ASP A 4 0.08 -20.22 -18.80
CA ASP A 4 0.03 -21.19 -17.72
C ASP A 4 0.14 -20.52 -16.34
N PRO A 5 -0.92 -20.56 -15.53
CA PRO A 5 -0.97 -20.01 -14.17
C PRO A 5 0.16 -20.47 -13.23
N SER A 6 0.61 -21.73 -13.38
CA SER A 6 1.64 -22.31 -12.51
C SER A 6 3.01 -21.64 -12.72
N ASN A 7 3.28 -21.20 -13.95
CA ASN A 7 4.50 -20.47 -14.30
C ASN A 7 4.51 -19.07 -13.68
N LEU A 8 3.34 -18.46 -13.47
CA LEU A 8 3.25 -17.13 -12.85
C LEU A 8 3.63 -17.17 -11.37
N ALA A 9 3.14 -18.17 -10.63
CA ALA A 9 3.51 -18.39 -9.23
C ALA A 9 5.03 -18.67 -9.10
N SER A 10 5.59 -19.50 -9.98
CA SER A 10 7.03 -19.78 -10.03
C SER A 10 7.85 -18.51 -10.30
N GLY A 11 7.45 -17.69 -11.28
CA GLY A 11 8.10 -16.42 -11.55
C GLY A 11 8.00 -15.44 -10.37
N PHE A 12 6.89 -15.43 -9.65
CA PHE A 12 6.72 -14.62 -8.44
C PHE A 12 7.65 -15.09 -7.31
N LYS A 13 7.80 -16.41 -7.14
CA LYS A 13 8.79 -16.99 -6.22
C LYS A 13 10.22 -16.57 -6.56
N GLN A 14 10.57 -16.53 -7.84
CA GLN A 14 11.89 -16.02 -8.27
C GLN A 14 12.05 -14.54 -7.97
N LEU A 15 11.01 -13.73 -8.20
CA LEU A 15 11.00 -12.30 -7.91
C LEU A 15 11.26 -12.03 -6.42
N ILE A 16 10.54 -12.71 -5.53
CA ILE A 16 10.69 -12.57 -4.07
C ILE A 16 12.10 -12.96 -3.60
N ASN A 17 12.69 -13.98 -4.20
CA ASN A 17 14.01 -14.47 -3.79
C ASN A 17 15.17 -13.62 -4.30
N LYS A 18 14.92 -12.59 -5.12
CA LYS A 18 15.96 -11.60 -5.44
C LYS A 18 16.33 -10.83 -4.17
N ILE A 19 17.62 -10.85 -3.84
CA ILE A 19 18.17 -10.28 -2.60
C ILE A 19 17.72 -8.84 -2.37
N GLU A 20 17.75 -8.02 -3.43
CA GLU A 20 17.36 -6.61 -3.39
C GLU A 20 15.88 -6.41 -3.03
N TYR A 21 14.98 -7.22 -3.58
CA TYR A 21 13.54 -7.20 -3.25
C TYR A 21 13.32 -7.68 -1.83
N LYS A 22 13.87 -8.85 -1.50
CA LYS A 22 13.71 -9.48 -0.20
C LYS A 22 14.11 -8.53 0.92
N ARG A 23 15.31 -7.94 0.84
CA ARG A 23 15.82 -7.04 1.89
C ARG A 23 14.90 -5.84 2.12
N GLN A 24 14.42 -5.22 1.05
CA GLN A 24 13.60 -4.02 1.15
C GLN A 24 12.19 -4.35 1.66
N VAL A 25 11.57 -5.42 1.15
CA VAL A 25 10.25 -5.88 1.60
C VAL A 25 10.29 -6.33 3.06
N GLU A 26 11.31 -7.09 3.47
CA GLU A 26 11.46 -7.52 4.87
C GLU A 26 11.62 -6.35 5.82
N LYS A 27 12.39 -5.32 5.44
CA LYS A 27 12.54 -4.09 6.23
C LYS A 27 11.20 -3.42 6.50
N ASP A 28 10.37 -3.26 5.47
CA ASP A 28 9.07 -2.60 5.60
C ASP A 28 8.07 -3.48 6.35
N VAL A 29 8.05 -4.79 6.11
CA VAL A 29 7.21 -5.74 6.85
C VAL A 29 7.55 -5.71 8.35
N ILE A 30 8.84 -5.68 8.70
CA ILE A 30 9.29 -5.52 10.09
C ILE A 30 8.75 -4.21 10.68
N ALA A 31 8.83 -3.11 9.93
CA ALA A 31 8.31 -1.81 10.35
C ALA A 31 6.79 -1.86 10.57
N PHE A 32 6.03 -2.46 9.65
CA PHE A 32 4.56 -2.58 9.75
C PHE A 32 4.14 -3.40 10.97
N LEU A 33 4.81 -4.53 11.22
CA LEU A 33 4.58 -5.34 12.42
C LEU A 33 5.00 -4.60 13.69
N GLY A 34 6.06 -3.81 13.63
CA GLY A 34 6.48 -2.90 14.69
C GLY A 34 5.41 -1.86 15.01
N ASN A 35 4.83 -1.23 13.98
CA ASN A 35 3.75 -0.25 14.11
C ASN A 35 2.51 -0.86 14.75
N LYS A 36 2.12 -2.08 14.35
CA LYS A 36 1.01 -2.80 14.96
C LYS A 36 1.23 -3.02 16.45
N ARG A 37 2.38 -3.60 16.82
CA ARG A 37 2.75 -3.81 18.24
C ARG A 37 2.84 -2.50 19.01
N GLY A 38 3.33 -1.44 18.38
CA GLY A 38 3.40 -0.09 18.97
C GLY A 38 2.01 0.46 19.25
N LEU A 39 1.08 0.34 18.29
CA LEU A 39 -0.30 0.77 18.43
C LEU A 39 -1.06 -0.05 19.50
N ASP A 40 -0.78 -1.35 19.60
CA ASP A 40 -1.38 -2.22 20.62
C ASP A 40 -0.91 -1.88 22.04
N LYS A 41 0.33 -1.38 22.18
CA LYS A 41 0.89 -0.95 23.48
C LYS A 41 0.54 0.49 23.84
N ALA A 42 0.45 1.37 22.84
CA ALA A 42 0.15 2.78 22.97
C ALA A 42 -1.03 3.14 22.05
N PRO A 43 -2.27 3.10 22.58
CA PRO A 43 -3.48 3.31 21.77
C PRO A 43 -3.53 4.65 21.02
N ASP A 44 -2.77 5.64 21.48
CA ASP A 44 -2.57 6.95 20.84
C ASP A 44 -1.14 7.10 20.28
N SER A 45 -0.70 6.10 19.52
CA SER A 45 0.62 6.07 18.89
C SER A 45 0.89 7.31 18.04
N MET A 46 2.00 8.00 18.34
CA MET A 46 2.46 9.17 17.58
C MET A 46 2.84 8.80 16.15
N VAL A 47 3.43 7.61 15.95
CA VAL A 47 3.72 7.06 14.61
C VAL A 47 2.43 6.89 13.79
N ALA A 48 1.35 6.43 14.43
CA ALA A 48 0.07 6.26 13.75
C ALA A 48 -0.56 7.62 13.38
N LEU A 49 -0.46 8.62 14.27
CA LEU A 49 -0.91 9.98 14.01
C LEU A 49 -0.12 10.65 12.89
N GLU A 50 1.20 10.49 12.91
CA GLU A 50 2.11 10.98 11.88
C GLU A 50 1.70 10.42 10.51
N LYS A 51 1.54 9.09 10.40
CA LYS A 51 1.12 8.43 9.15
C LYS A 51 -0.21 8.97 8.62
N LEU A 52 -1.18 9.23 9.49
CA LEU A 52 -2.45 9.85 9.09
C LEU A 52 -2.23 11.26 8.55
N GLY A 53 -1.41 12.06 9.22
CA GLY A 53 -1.05 13.40 8.78
C GLY A 53 -0.32 13.41 7.44
N GLU A 54 0.66 12.53 7.24
CA GLU A 54 1.37 12.35 5.96
C GLU A 54 0.40 12.04 4.81
N LEU A 55 -0.52 11.10 5.01
CA LEU A 55 -1.53 10.71 4.01
C LEU A 55 -2.50 11.85 3.70
N ILE A 56 -2.91 12.61 4.71
CA ILE A 56 -3.78 13.78 4.54
C ILE A 56 -3.05 14.88 3.76
N ALA A 57 -1.82 15.23 4.16
CA ALA A 57 -1.02 16.30 3.56
C ALA A 57 -0.63 16.01 2.11
N SER A 58 -0.25 14.77 1.82
CA SER A 58 0.22 14.33 0.49
C SER A 58 -0.88 13.85 -0.45
N ASN A 59 -2.12 13.77 0.04
CA ASN A 59 -3.25 13.15 -0.66
C ASN A 59 -2.93 11.70 -1.07
N ASN A 60 -2.64 10.85 -0.08
CA ASN A 60 -2.29 9.42 -0.22
C ASN A 60 -0.97 9.18 -0.97
N TYR A 61 0.08 9.91 -0.59
CA TYR A 61 1.42 9.89 -1.20
C TYR A 61 1.47 10.22 -2.71
N TYR A 62 0.38 10.74 -3.29
CA TYR A 62 0.39 11.23 -4.67
C TYR A 62 1.47 12.32 -4.88
N ARG A 63 1.79 13.06 -3.82
CA ARG A 63 2.88 14.03 -3.78
C ARG A 63 3.74 13.81 -2.53
N SER A 64 4.67 12.86 -2.60
CA SER A 64 5.54 12.44 -1.49
C SER A 64 6.25 13.59 -0.77
N LYS A 65 6.63 14.66 -1.48
CA LYS A 65 7.25 15.86 -0.88
C LYS A 65 6.43 16.50 0.26
N TYR A 66 5.09 16.49 0.17
CA TYR A 66 4.25 17.08 1.22
C TYR A 66 4.06 16.14 2.42
N ALA A 67 4.20 14.82 2.23
CA ALA A 67 4.32 13.91 3.37
C ALA A 67 5.62 14.20 4.13
N LYS A 68 6.73 14.44 3.41
CA LYS A 68 7.99 14.86 4.02
C LYS A 68 7.85 16.19 4.77
N PHE A 69 7.26 17.23 4.17
CA PHE A 69 7.06 18.50 4.86
C PHE A 69 6.19 18.36 6.12
N PHE A 70 5.16 17.50 6.09
CA PHE A 70 4.38 17.21 7.29
C PHE A 70 5.23 16.54 8.36
N ARG A 71 6.00 15.50 8.00
CA ARG A 71 6.92 14.80 8.90
C ARG A 71 7.90 15.76 9.57
N ASP A 72 8.59 16.58 8.78
CA ASP A 72 9.60 17.51 9.26
C ASP A 72 9.01 18.53 10.28
N GLU A 73 7.75 18.95 10.11
CA GLU A 73 7.06 19.80 11.09
C GLU A 73 6.52 19.01 12.30
N PHE A 74 6.08 17.77 12.10
CA PHE A 74 5.53 16.91 13.14
C PHE A 74 6.60 16.47 14.15
N GLU A 75 7.80 16.12 13.69
CA GLU A 75 8.95 15.74 14.52
C GLU A 75 9.31 16.83 15.55
N LYS A 76 9.16 18.12 15.18
CA LYS A 76 9.40 19.26 16.09
C LYS A 76 8.45 19.27 17.29
N ILE A 77 7.27 18.65 17.16
CA ILE A 77 6.21 18.67 18.17
C ILE A 77 6.17 17.35 18.95
N GLU A 78 6.46 16.22 18.30
CA GLU A 78 6.50 14.90 18.93
C GLU A 78 7.41 14.89 20.17
N LEU A 79 8.53 15.62 20.10
CA LEU A 79 9.49 15.78 21.20
C LEU A 79 8.91 16.45 22.46
N LEU A 80 7.72 17.06 22.38
CA LEU A 80 7.18 17.89 23.46
C LEU A 80 6.20 17.16 24.38
N MET A 81 5.40 16.20 23.91
CA MET A 81 4.50 15.37 24.76
C MET A 81 3.71 14.30 23.98
N PRO A 82 3.69 13.03 24.42
CA PRO A 82 2.73 12.04 23.95
C PRO A 82 1.27 12.50 24.14
N GLY A 83 0.41 12.25 23.15
CA GLY A 83 -1.01 12.59 23.24
C GLY A 83 -1.32 14.09 23.17
N PHE A 84 -0.38 14.95 22.73
CA PHE A 84 -0.60 16.40 22.69
C PHE A 84 -1.85 16.80 21.88
N PHE A 85 -2.18 16.04 20.82
CA PHE A 85 -3.35 16.24 19.94
C PHE A 85 -4.70 16.10 20.65
N ARG A 86 -4.70 15.59 21.89
CA ARG A 86 -5.90 15.52 22.74
C ARG A 86 -6.29 16.90 23.29
N LYS A 87 -5.34 17.81 23.45
CA LYS A 87 -5.54 19.17 23.96
C LYS A 87 -5.87 20.12 22.81
N GLU A 88 -6.68 21.15 23.05
CA GLU A 88 -7.06 22.13 22.02
C GLU A 88 -5.84 22.77 21.33
N LYS A 89 -4.84 23.22 22.09
CA LYS A 89 -3.59 23.76 21.54
C LYS A 89 -2.88 22.77 20.60
N GLY A 90 -2.93 21.47 20.92
CA GLY A 90 -2.34 20.44 20.07
C GLY A 90 -3.12 20.21 18.78
N LYS A 91 -4.45 20.23 18.84
CA LYS A 91 -5.31 20.18 17.66
C LYS A 91 -5.04 21.37 16.74
N GLU A 92 -4.98 22.58 17.29
CA GLU A 92 -4.66 23.80 16.54
C GLU A 92 -3.30 23.71 15.86
N THR A 93 -2.30 23.16 16.56
CA THR A 93 -0.96 22.98 16.01
C THR A 93 -0.98 22.05 14.80
N LEU A 94 -1.66 20.89 14.89
CA LEU A 94 -1.79 19.97 13.76
C LEU A 94 -2.50 20.60 12.56
N ILE A 95 -3.55 21.40 12.81
CA ILE A 95 -4.26 22.13 11.76
C ILE A 95 -3.34 23.15 11.10
N ASN A 96 -2.55 23.89 11.88
CA ASN A 96 -1.60 24.87 11.33
C ASN A 96 -0.50 24.22 10.50
N ILE A 97 0.04 23.08 10.91
CA ILE A 97 0.98 22.30 10.07
C ILE A 97 0.31 21.98 8.74
N ILE A 98 -0.88 21.37 8.77
CA ILE A 98 -1.61 20.96 7.55
C ILE A 98 -1.85 22.15 6.62
N ARG A 99 -2.27 23.31 7.14
CA ARG A 99 -2.45 24.52 6.35
C ARG A 99 -1.18 24.95 5.63
N ASN A 100 -0.04 24.87 6.32
CA ASN A 100 1.24 25.33 5.81
C ASN A 100 1.88 24.36 4.80
N VAL A 101 1.68 23.05 4.99
CA VAL A 101 2.45 22.03 4.29
C VAL A 101 1.64 21.12 3.37
N ALA A 102 0.31 21.15 3.37
CA ALA A 102 -0.46 20.22 2.55
C ALA A 102 -0.51 20.65 1.07
N PHE A 103 -0.61 19.66 0.18
CA PHE A 103 -0.78 19.90 -1.26
C PHE A 103 -2.09 20.64 -1.60
N ARG A 104 -3.16 20.33 -0.86
CA ARG A 104 -4.48 21.00 -0.95
C ARG A 104 -4.94 21.39 0.46
N PRO A 105 -4.46 22.53 0.98
CA PRO A 105 -4.70 22.94 2.36
C PRO A 105 -6.17 22.87 2.78
N ASP A 106 -7.08 23.46 2.01
CA ASP A 106 -8.52 23.50 2.37
C ASP A 106 -9.14 22.11 2.55
N MET A 107 -8.78 21.16 1.69
CA MET A 107 -9.27 19.79 1.77
C MET A 107 -8.60 19.01 2.89
N ALA A 108 -7.28 19.18 3.04
CA ALA A 108 -6.49 18.50 4.05
C ALA A 108 -6.91 18.96 5.46
N GLU A 109 -7.15 20.25 5.64
CA GLU A 109 -7.67 20.84 6.87
C GLU A 109 -9.03 20.25 7.25
N LYS A 110 -9.99 20.20 6.32
CA LYS A 110 -11.30 19.56 6.55
C LYS A 110 -11.17 18.10 7.00
N LYS A 111 -10.26 17.36 6.38
CA LYS A 111 -9.97 15.96 6.76
C LYS A 111 -9.33 15.87 8.14
N MET A 112 -8.38 16.74 8.45
CA MET A 112 -7.71 16.77 9.75
C MET A 112 -8.69 17.16 10.86
N HIS A 113 -9.56 18.14 10.66
CA HIS A 113 -10.64 18.45 11.60
C HIS A 113 -11.57 17.26 11.81
N SER A 114 -11.96 16.56 10.74
CA SER A 114 -12.80 15.36 10.84
C SER A 114 -12.10 14.24 11.60
N LEU A 115 -10.80 14.03 11.36
CA LEU A 115 -9.99 13.08 12.10
C LEU A 115 -9.92 13.43 13.59
N LEU A 116 -9.55 14.66 13.93
CA LEU A 116 -9.44 15.09 15.32
C LEU A 116 -10.79 15.04 16.06
N LYS A 117 -11.90 15.26 15.35
CA LYS A 117 -13.25 15.07 15.89
C LYS A 117 -13.54 13.59 16.20
N GLU A 118 -13.24 12.66 15.30
CA GLU A 118 -13.37 11.22 15.58
C GLU A 118 -12.46 10.80 16.74
N LEU A 119 -11.20 11.24 16.70
CA LEU A 119 -10.23 10.95 17.75
C LEU A 119 -10.65 11.54 19.09
N SER A 120 -11.38 12.66 19.19
CA SER A 120 -11.88 13.16 20.49
C SER A 120 -12.68 12.14 21.31
N ARG A 121 -13.21 11.08 20.67
CA ARG A 121 -14.07 10.06 21.28
C ARG A 121 -13.44 8.66 21.30
N LYS A 122 -12.33 8.45 20.59
CA LYS A 122 -11.71 7.15 20.36
C LYS A 122 -10.19 7.27 20.44
N SER A 123 -9.51 6.25 20.93
CA SER A 123 -8.07 6.10 20.70
C SER A 123 -7.76 5.94 19.20
N ILE A 124 -6.52 6.20 18.78
CA ILE A 124 -6.11 5.93 17.40
C ILE A 124 -6.23 4.43 17.10
N GLN A 125 -5.96 3.55 18.07
CA GLN A 125 -6.12 2.10 17.93
C GLN A 125 -7.59 1.71 17.66
N GLU A 126 -8.54 2.25 18.43
CA GLU A 126 -9.97 1.99 18.22
C GLU A 126 -10.44 2.52 16.87
N TRP A 127 -9.99 3.72 16.49
CA TRP A 127 -10.29 4.29 15.18
C TRP A 127 -9.72 3.45 14.04
N THR A 128 -8.49 2.95 14.19
CA THR A 128 -7.82 2.08 13.21
C THR A 128 -8.54 0.74 13.06
N SER A 129 -8.94 0.12 14.17
CA SER A 129 -9.69 -1.13 14.17
C SER A 129 -11.05 -0.94 13.48
N HIS A 130 -11.76 0.13 13.82
CA HIS A 130 -13.02 0.47 13.15
C HIS A 130 -12.82 0.75 11.64
N LEU A 131 -11.73 1.39 11.26
CA LEU A 131 -11.39 1.62 9.85
C LEU A 131 -11.15 0.30 9.11
N HIS A 132 -10.50 -0.66 9.76
CA HIS A 132 -10.29 -2.00 9.23
C HIS A 132 -11.62 -2.73 9.02
N ASP A 133 -12.52 -2.70 10.02
CA ASP A 133 -13.87 -3.28 9.89
C ASP A 133 -14.64 -2.66 8.70
N LEU A 134 -14.61 -1.33 8.57
CA LEU A 134 -15.24 -0.65 7.43
C LEU A 134 -14.64 -1.15 6.11
N SER A 135 -13.32 -1.31 6.04
CA SER A 135 -12.64 -1.78 4.84
C SER A 135 -13.05 -3.20 4.42
N GLN A 136 -13.24 -4.10 5.38
CA GLN A 136 -13.66 -5.48 5.14
C GLN A 136 -15.10 -5.58 4.66
N ASN A 137 -15.94 -4.60 5.02
CA ASN A 137 -17.34 -4.52 4.62
C ASN A 137 -17.59 -3.67 3.37
N GLY A 138 -16.54 -3.35 2.59
CA GLY A 138 -16.65 -2.52 1.38
C GLY A 138 -17.04 -1.06 1.66
N LYS A 139 -16.92 -0.60 2.91
CA LYS A 139 -17.28 0.77 3.33
C LYS A 139 -16.06 1.69 3.33
N GLY A 140 -16.28 2.94 2.94
CA GLY A 140 -15.27 3.99 2.95
C GLY A 140 -15.20 4.75 4.27
N SER A 141 -14.09 5.45 4.49
CA SER A 141 -13.97 6.50 5.50
C SER A 141 -14.20 7.87 4.87
N LYS A 142 -14.71 8.82 5.64
CA LYS A 142 -14.82 10.24 5.22
C LYS A 142 -13.46 10.95 5.22
N ILE A 143 -12.47 10.40 5.93
CA ILE A 143 -11.15 11.01 6.13
C ILE A 143 -10.18 10.53 5.03
N LEU A 144 -10.06 9.21 4.87
CA LEU A 144 -9.20 8.58 3.87
C LEU A 144 -10.05 7.93 2.78
N GLY A 145 -9.71 8.21 1.50
CA GLY A 145 -10.26 7.45 0.38
C GLY A 145 -9.70 6.02 0.33
N PRO A 146 -10.23 5.13 -0.51
CA PRO A 146 -9.90 3.69 -0.51
C PRO A 146 -8.39 3.40 -0.55
N LYS A 147 -7.64 4.05 -1.45
CA LYS A 147 -6.17 3.92 -1.51
C LYS A 147 -5.50 4.33 -0.19
N GLY A 148 -5.81 5.52 0.31
CA GLY A 148 -5.19 6.02 1.55
C GLY A 148 -5.52 5.17 2.77
N ARG A 149 -6.76 4.68 2.85
CA ARG A 149 -7.22 3.74 3.87
C ARG A 149 -6.37 2.47 3.85
N ASP A 150 -6.24 1.83 2.71
CA ASP A 150 -5.55 0.54 2.61
C ASP A 150 -4.02 0.69 2.76
N ILE A 151 -3.44 1.83 2.34
CA ILE A 151 -2.04 2.18 2.67
C ILE A 151 -1.88 2.29 4.19
N TYR A 152 -2.71 3.10 4.85
CA TYR A 152 -2.63 3.29 6.29
C TYR A 152 -2.74 1.96 7.05
N LEU A 153 -3.76 1.16 6.71
CA LEU A 153 -4.00 -0.12 7.36
C LEU A 153 -2.82 -1.08 7.17
N ARG A 154 -2.31 -1.23 5.95
CA ARG A 154 -1.13 -2.05 5.66
C ARG A 154 0.08 -1.57 6.47
N ASP A 155 0.35 -0.26 6.48
CA ASP A 155 1.49 0.33 7.17
C ASP A 155 1.38 0.21 8.70
N MET A 156 0.16 0.08 9.22
CA MET A 156 -0.15 -0.24 10.62
C MET A 156 -0.27 -1.75 10.90
N GLY A 157 0.17 -2.60 9.96
CA GLY A 157 0.29 -4.05 10.11
C GLY A 157 -0.97 -4.87 9.84
N TYR A 158 -2.00 -4.28 9.22
CA TYR A 158 -3.14 -5.01 8.68
C TYR A 158 -2.80 -5.49 7.26
N LEU A 159 -2.02 -6.57 7.20
CA LEU A 159 -1.41 -7.08 5.96
C LEU A 159 -2.41 -7.78 5.01
N ASP A 160 -3.68 -7.88 5.41
CA ASP A 160 -4.79 -8.33 4.56
C ASP A 160 -5.27 -7.25 3.58
N ARG A 161 -4.82 -6.00 3.74
CA ARG A 161 -5.24 -4.86 2.92
C ARG A 161 -4.27 -4.59 1.76
N VAL A 162 -4.84 -4.22 0.61
CA VAL A 162 -4.11 -4.05 -0.66
C VAL A 162 -4.43 -2.69 -1.28
N PRO A 163 -3.54 -1.69 -1.22
CA PRO A 163 -3.78 -0.41 -1.87
C PRO A 163 -3.65 -0.49 -3.39
N ILE A 164 -4.76 -0.36 -4.13
CA ILE A 164 -4.70 -0.39 -5.61
C ILE A 164 -4.41 1.00 -6.19
N ASP A 165 -3.22 1.16 -6.76
CA ASP A 165 -2.83 2.31 -7.58
C ASP A 165 -2.42 1.91 -9.01
N ILE A 166 -1.88 2.86 -9.77
CA ILE A 166 -1.51 2.64 -11.17
C ILE A 166 -0.43 1.55 -11.35
N HIS A 167 0.44 1.34 -10.36
CA HIS A 167 1.44 0.29 -10.37
C HIS A 167 0.77 -1.09 -10.26
N GLU A 168 -0.09 -1.29 -9.26
CA GLU A 168 -0.80 -2.55 -9.04
C GLU A 168 -1.76 -2.83 -10.21
N MET A 169 -2.52 -1.84 -10.65
CA MET A 169 -3.42 -1.98 -11.81
C MET A 169 -2.68 -2.48 -13.05
N ARG A 170 -1.56 -1.84 -13.40
CA ARG A 170 -0.75 -2.25 -14.56
C ARG A 170 -0.18 -3.64 -14.39
N PHE A 171 0.35 -3.96 -13.21
CA PHE A 171 0.94 -5.25 -12.94
C PHE A 171 -0.10 -6.38 -13.05
N ILE A 172 -1.24 -6.23 -12.39
CA ILE A 172 -2.34 -7.21 -12.36
C ILE A 172 -2.85 -7.52 -13.76
N ILE A 173 -3.08 -6.47 -14.57
CA ILE A 173 -3.59 -6.63 -15.93
C ILE A 173 -2.52 -7.26 -16.84
N ARG A 174 -1.27 -6.77 -16.80
CA ARG A 174 -0.20 -7.28 -17.67
C ARG A 174 0.16 -8.73 -17.39
N THR A 175 0.23 -9.10 -16.11
CA THR A 175 0.63 -10.45 -15.72
C THR A 175 -0.47 -11.48 -16.01
N GLY A 176 -1.72 -11.06 -16.15
CA GLY A 176 -2.87 -11.96 -16.31
C GLY A 176 -3.51 -12.39 -14.99
N ILE A 177 -3.07 -11.84 -13.85
CA ILE A 177 -3.66 -12.10 -12.52
C ILE A 177 -5.16 -11.84 -12.53
N TYR A 178 -5.60 -10.73 -13.16
CA TYR A 178 -7.02 -10.41 -13.26
C TYR A 178 -7.82 -11.52 -13.95
N HIS A 179 -7.34 -12.01 -15.09
CA HIS A 179 -8.01 -13.06 -15.86
C HIS A 179 -8.00 -14.40 -15.14
N LEU A 180 -6.98 -14.66 -14.33
CA LEU A 180 -6.82 -15.90 -13.59
C LEU A 180 -7.68 -15.98 -12.33
N SER A 181 -7.80 -14.86 -11.62
CA SER A 181 -8.27 -14.85 -10.23
C SER A 181 -9.47 -13.93 -9.98
N SER A 182 -10.08 -13.34 -11.01
CA SER A 182 -11.38 -12.68 -10.88
C SER A 182 -12.51 -13.72 -10.72
N ARG A 183 -13.30 -13.61 -9.64
CA ARG A 183 -14.33 -14.60 -9.26
C ARG A 183 -15.76 -14.09 -9.28
N SER A 184 -15.97 -12.81 -9.06
CA SER A 184 -17.31 -12.21 -8.86
C SER A 184 -17.46 -10.85 -9.50
N LEU A 185 -16.36 -10.25 -9.92
CA LEU A 185 -16.23 -8.85 -10.25
C LEU A 185 -15.42 -8.71 -11.55
N PHE A 186 -16.12 -8.37 -12.63
CA PHE A 186 -15.63 -8.50 -14.01
C PHE A 186 -15.33 -7.17 -14.71
N ASP A 187 -15.11 -6.08 -13.97
CA ASP A 187 -14.70 -4.79 -14.53
C ASP A 187 -13.26 -4.42 -14.13
N PRO A 188 -12.27 -4.57 -15.03
CA PRO A 188 -10.87 -4.24 -14.74
C PRO A 188 -10.61 -2.73 -14.59
N LEU A 189 -11.63 -1.88 -14.81
CA LEU A 189 -11.55 -0.44 -14.52
C LEU A 189 -11.92 -0.13 -13.06
N LYS A 190 -12.56 -1.08 -12.37
CA LYS A 190 -12.87 -0.95 -10.95
C LYS A 190 -11.71 -1.47 -10.10
N LYS A 191 -11.29 -0.65 -9.15
CA LYS A 191 -10.16 -0.98 -8.26
C LYS A 191 -10.49 -2.11 -7.30
N ASP A 192 -11.74 -2.22 -6.88
CA ASP A 192 -12.18 -3.27 -5.95
C ASP A 192 -12.12 -4.64 -6.64
N ASP A 193 -12.50 -4.73 -7.92
CA ASP A 193 -12.37 -5.93 -8.76
C ASP A 193 -10.90 -6.39 -8.88
N LEU A 194 -9.98 -5.44 -9.02
CA LEU A 194 -8.53 -5.72 -9.07
C LEU A 194 -7.97 -6.11 -7.68
N GLN A 195 -8.48 -5.51 -6.60
CA GLN A 195 -8.15 -5.90 -5.23
C GLN A 195 -8.58 -7.34 -4.96
N ASP A 196 -9.81 -7.70 -5.33
CA ASP A 196 -10.35 -9.05 -5.17
C ASP A 196 -9.56 -10.09 -5.98
N ALA A 197 -9.19 -9.76 -7.22
CA ALA A 197 -8.33 -10.62 -8.04
C ALA A 197 -6.96 -10.83 -7.39
N MET A 198 -6.35 -9.79 -6.80
CA MET A 198 -5.08 -9.91 -6.07
C MET A 198 -5.22 -10.81 -4.84
N VAL A 199 -6.28 -10.63 -4.05
CA VAL A 199 -6.55 -11.45 -2.86
C VAL A 199 -6.74 -12.92 -3.25
N CYS A 200 -7.51 -13.20 -4.29
CA CYS A 200 -7.72 -14.56 -4.79
C CYS A 200 -6.41 -15.16 -5.31
N PHE A 201 -5.62 -14.40 -6.06
CA PHE A 201 -4.31 -14.85 -6.54
C PHE A 201 -3.38 -15.25 -5.40
N CYS A 202 -3.29 -14.44 -4.36
CA CYS A 202 -2.50 -14.74 -3.17
C CYS A 202 -2.94 -16.06 -2.54
N ARG A 203 -4.25 -16.16 -2.24
CA ARG A 203 -4.83 -17.33 -1.57
C ARG A 203 -4.65 -18.62 -2.35
N GLU A 204 -4.78 -18.58 -3.68
CA GLU A 204 -4.83 -19.78 -4.52
C GLU A 204 -3.46 -20.20 -5.05
N HIS A 205 -2.55 -19.25 -5.28
CA HIS A 205 -1.30 -19.52 -5.99
C HIS A 205 -0.03 -19.28 -5.15
N LEU A 206 -0.11 -18.58 -4.01
CA LEU A 206 1.05 -18.27 -3.17
C LEU A 206 1.10 -19.08 -1.87
N VAL A 207 0.31 -20.15 -1.77
CA VAL A 207 0.29 -21.05 -0.60
C VAL A 207 1.68 -21.60 -0.31
N GLY A 208 2.12 -21.47 0.94
CA GLY A 208 3.44 -21.94 1.38
C GLY A 208 4.61 -21.01 1.04
N MET A 209 4.37 -19.92 0.30
CA MET A 209 5.38 -18.89 0.07
C MET A 209 5.42 -17.92 1.24
N ARG A 210 6.63 -17.53 1.66
CA ARG A 210 6.85 -16.67 2.82
C ARG A 210 7.87 -15.56 2.58
N VAL A 211 7.65 -14.43 3.25
CA VAL A 211 8.63 -13.34 3.41
C VAL A 211 8.62 -12.94 4.87
N TYR A 212 9.79 -12.88 5.53
CA TYR A 212 9.87 -12.62 6.97
C TYR A 212 8.89 -13.47 7.80
N ASP A 213 8.84 -14.77 7.52
CA ASP A 213 7.89 -15.74 8.11
C ASP A 213 6.39 -15.46 7.88
N ILE A 214 6.03 -14.39 7.16
CA ILE A 214 4.65 -14.06 6.78
C ILE A 214 4.22 -14.89 5.58
N ASP A 215 3.09 -15.59 5.71
CA ASP A 215 2.45 -16.37 4.66
C ASP A 215 1.76 -15.45 3.65
N LEU A 216 2.28 -15.43 2.41
CA LEU A 216 1.77 -14.55 1.37
C LEU A 216 0.34 -14.89 0.94
N SER A 217 -0.12 -16.12 1.17
CA SER A 217 -1.50 -16.52 0.86
C SER A 217 -2.55 -15.82 1.72
N LYS A 218 -2.13 -15.23 2.84
CA LYS A 218 -2.98 -14.52 3.81
C LYS A 218 -2.60 -13.05 3.95
N SER A 219 -1.59 -12.60 3.22
CA SER A 219 -1.01 -11.26 3.40
C SER A 219 -0.78 -10.56 2.06
N PRO A 220 -1.86 -10.32 1.30
CA PRO A 220 -1.77 -9.67 -0.01
C PRO A 220 -1.19 -8.23 0.08
N GLY A 221 -1.21 -7.58 1.25
CA GLY A 221 -0.51 -6.31 1.47
C GLY A 221 1.02 -6.41 1.36
N VAL A 222 1.60 -7.60 1.60
CA VAL A 222 3.03 -7.85 1.35
C VAL A 222 3.29 -8.07 -0.13
N VAL A 223 2.36 -8.73 -0.83
CA VAL A 223 2.42 -8.96 -2.28
C VAL A 223 2.32 -7.64 -3.03
N ASP A 224 1.43 -6.76 -2.61
CA ASP A 224 1.37 -5.36 -3.05
C ASP A 224 2.71 -4.65 -2.91
N LEU A 225 3.38 -4.75 -1.76
CA LEU A 225 4.68 -4.11 -1.57
C LEU A 225 5.75 -4.63 -2.55
N ILE A 226 5.76 -5.94 -2.81
CA ILE A 226 6.65 -6.56 -3.81
C ILE A 226 6.36 -5.99 -5.21
N ILE A 227 5.08 -5.90 -5.58
CA ILE A 227 4.63 -5.33 -6.86
C ILE A 227 5.02 -3.87 -6.96
N TRP A 228 4.80 -3.09 -5.90
CA TRP A 228 5.15 -1.68 -5.86
C TRP A 228 6.63 -1.48 -6.10
N TYR A 229 7.53 -2.17 -5.39
CA TYR A 229 8.97 -2.09 -5.65
C TYR A 229 9.34 -2.51 -7.07
N HIS A 230 8.68 -3.54 -7.61
CA HIS A 230 8.91 -4.00 -8.98
C HIS A 230 8.53 -2.95 -10.05
N CYS A 231 7.49 -2.18 -9.79
CA CYS A 231 6.86 -1.28 -10.74
C CYS A 231 7.22 0.20 -10.55
N ALA A 232 7.53 0.63 -9.33
CA ALA A 232 7.82 2.01 -8.98
C ALA A 232 9.15 2.46 -9.58
N ASP A 233 9.25 3.76 -9.83
CA ASP A 233 10.43 4.33 -10.45
C ASP A 233 11.60 4.47 -9.46
N ALA A 234 12.83 4.39 -9.97
CA ALA A 234 14.01 4.72 -9.18
C ALA A 234 13.92 6.18 -8.67
N PRO A 235 14.42 6.49 -7.46
CA PRO A 235 15.21 5.62 -6.59
C PRO A 235 14.38 4.70 -5.67
N ASP A 236 13.06 4.85 -5.66
CA ASP A 236 12.18 4.18 -4.70
C ASP A 236 11.89 2.71 -5.09
N GLY A 237 11.88 2.40 -6.39
CA GLY A 237 11.72 1.05 -6.92
C GLY A 237 12.72 0.69 -8.02
N PHE A 238 12.44 -0.42 -8.72
CA PHE A 238 13.34 -1.01 -9.72
C PHE A 238 12.97 -0.68 -11.17
N SER A 239 11.84 0.01 -11.39
CA SER A 239 11.29 0.35 -12.72
C SER A 239 11.19 -0.85 -13.68
N VAL A 240 10.99 -2.08 -13.21
CA VAL A 240 11.01 -3.26 -14.10
C VAL A 240 9.72 -3.36 -14.90
N CYS A 241 8.57 -3.23 -14.23
CA CYS A 241 7.25 -3.20 -14.86
C CYS A 241 6.62 -1.80 -14.76
N ALA A 242 7.43 -0.76 -15.00
CA ALA A 242 7.01 0.65 -15.07
C ALA A 242 6.08 0.92 -16.27
N ALA A 243 5.75 2.19 -16.55
CA ALA A 243 4.88 2.56 -17.67
C ALA A 243 5.32 1.91 -19.00
N LYS A 244 6.61 1.95 -19.30
CA LYS A 244 7.26 1.13 -20.33
C LYS A 244 8.03 -0.01 -19.63
N PRO A 245 7.61 -1.28 -19.74
CA PRO A 245 8.25 -2.37 -19.02
C PRO A 245 9.58 -2.77 -19.67
N LYS A 246 10.61 -3.00 -18.86
CA LYS A 246 11.98 -3.33 -19.32
C LYS A 246 12.07 -4.67 -20.04
N CYS A 247 11.08 -5.56 -19.88
CA CYS A 247 11.03 -6.83 -20.59
C CYS A 247 10.83 -6.68 -22.11
N LEU A 248 10.42 -5.49 -22.59
CA LEU A 248 10.40 -5.16 -24.03
C LEU A 248 11.79 -4.78 -24.56
N GLU A 249 12.71 -4.39 -23.69
CA GLU A 249 14.03 -3.89 -24.06
C GLU A 249 15.07 -5.00 -24.00
N LYS A 250 14.98 -5.87 -22.99
CA LYS A 250 15.94 -6.96 -22.78
C LYS A 250 15.26 -8.18 -22.15
N LYS A 251 15.45 -9.34 -22.79
CA LYS A 251 15.00 -10.63 -22.28
C LYS A 251 15.68 -10.97 -20.94
N GLY A 252 14.92 -11.57 -20.02
CA GLY A 252 15.43 -12.01 -18.71
C GLY A 252 15.55 -10.90 -17.65
N VAL A 253 15.25 -9.63 -17.97
CA VAL A 253 15.24 -8.55 -16.95
C VAL A 253 14.09 -8.74 -15.95
N CYS A 254 12.92 -9.16 -16.44
CA CYS A 254 11.76 -9.45 -15.61
C CYS A 254 11.65 -10.97 -15.35
N PRO A 255 11.69 -11.45 -14.09
CA PRO A 255 11.53 -12.88 -13.77
C PRO A 255 10.18 -13.46 -14.18
N LEU A 256 9.20 -12.60 -14.43
CA LEU A 256 7.86 -12.98 -14.85
C LEU A 256 7.73 -13.05 -16.38
N SER A 257 8.75 -12.70 -17.18
CA SER A 257 8.57 -12.50 -18.62
C SER A 257 8.08 -13.73 -19.40
N GLU A 258 8.41 -14.93 -18.94
CA GLU A 258 7.98 -16.18 -19.58
C GLU A 258 6.57 -16.63 -19.15
N ALA A 259 6.03 -16.05 -18.06
CA ALA A 259 4.71 -16.37 -17.53
C ALA A 259 3.68 -15.21 -17.67
N CYS A 260 4.18 -13.99 -17.87
CA CYS A 260 3.37 -12.78 -17.95
C CYS A 260 2.60 -12.74 -19.27
N LEU A 261 1.28 -12.69 -19.18
CA LEU A 261 0.37 -12.69 -20.35
C LEU A 261 0.77 -11.62 -21.39
N PHE A 262 1.04 -10.39 -20.95
CA PHE A 262 1.49 -9.31 -21.83
C PHE A 262 2.78 -9.68 -22.59
N SER A 263 3.78 -10.22 -21.90
CA SER A 263 5.06 -10.59 -22.50
C SER A 263 4.89 -11.73 -23.51
N ILE A 264 4.06 -12.73 -23.20
CA ILE A 264 3.74 -13.84 -24.11
C ILE A 264 3.10 -13.32 -25.41
N ILE A 265 2.12 -12.41 -25.29
CA ILE A 265 1.44 -11.81 -26.45
C ILE A 265 2.44 -11.02 -27.31
N GLN A 266 3.23 -10.14 -26.70
CA GLN A 266 4.21 -9.31 -27.41
C GLN A 266 5.27 -10.14 -28.15
N ASN A 267 5.71 -11.26 -27.56
CA ASN A 267 6.67 -12.16 -28.20
C ASN A 267 6.04 -13.02 -29.31
N THR A 268 4.72 -13.16 -29.33
CA THR A 268 3.99 -13.89 -30.37
C THR A 268 3.66 -12.99 -31.55
N SER A 269 3.35 -11.70 -31.32
CA SER A 269 3.05 -10.73 -32.37
C SER A 269 4.27 -10.24 -33.17
N ASN A 270 5.49 -10.47 -32.66
CA ASN A 270 6.75 -10.16 -33.35
C ASN A 270 7.34 -11.36 -34.12
N ARG A 271 6.56 -12.43 -34.30
CA ARG A 271 6.87 -13.58 -35.18
C ARG A 271 5.93 -13.55 -36.38
#